data_AF-A0A2V5T2G9-F1
#
_entry.id   AF-A0A2V5T2G9-F1
#
_cell.length_a   1.000
_cell.length_b   1.000
_cell.length_c   1.000
_cell.angle_alpha   90.00
_cell.angle_beta   90.00
_cell.angle_gamma   90.00
#
_symmetry.space_group_name_H-M   'P 1'
#
loop_
_entity.id
_entity.type
_entity.pdbx_description
1 polymer ?
#
loop_
_entity_poly.entity_id
_entity_poly.type
_entity_poly.pdbx_seq_one_letter_code
_entity_poly.pdbx_strand_id
1 'polypeptide(L)'
;MQSHVISTHHHGKPKSQSQWQQQWRKIAGVSGLYQYRPSGVFFANVRVSGKVYRESLETKDLALAKRKLAEFKMRLERTDPRFGKITFLRWLEDVYAPTLRGSPVTLREKRRVIVTVKTHWTIARTQPMRDLRESQVVTFLNDHYGHWSESYWNRALSVIRDALALAVRDQVLTTNPAGNLKYRKPKKPIRLTPSFEQFQT
;
A
#
# COMPACT_ATOMS: atom_id res chain seq x y z
N MET A 1 68.32 -28.14 -6.07
CA MET A 1 67.10 -28.94 -5.82
C MET A 1 65.94 -27.94 -5.71
N GLN A 2 65.33 -27.54 -6.83
CA GLN A 2 64.06 -28.09 -7.36
C GLN A 2 62.93 -28.04 -6.32
N SER A 3 62.03 -27.05 -6.45
CA SER A 3 60.59 -27.19 -6.85
C SER A 3 59.66 -27.58 -5.69
N HIS A 4 58.45 -27.05 -5.46
CA HIS A 4 57.55 -26.12 -6.17
C HIS A 4 56.57 -25.53 -5.12
N VAL A 5 56.23 -24.25 -5.26
CA VAL A 5 55.00 -23.68 -4.68
C VAL A 5 53.97 -23.61 -5.82
N ILE A 6 52.99 -24.51 -5.81
CA ILE A 6 51.86 -24.47 -6.73
C ILE A 6 50.87 -23.44 -6.19
N SER A 7 50.88 -22.23 -6.77
CA SER A 7 49.80 -21.26 -6.59
C SER A 7 48.82 -21.40 -7.74
N THR A 8 47.76 -22.19 -7.52
CA THR A 8 46.63 -22.31 -8.44
C THR A 8 45.89 -20.98 -8.52
N HIS A 9 46.18 -20.20 -9.56
CA HIS A 9 45.38 -19.04 -9.92
C HIS A 9 44.04 -19.51 -10.50
N HIS A 10 43.02 -19.66 -9.65
CA HIS A 10 41.64 -19.81 -10.09
C HIS A 10 41.17 -18.51 -10.76
N HIS A 11 41.32 -18.43 -12.08
CA HIS A 11 40.62 -17.45 -12.91
C HIS A 11 39.15 -17.82 -12.99
N GLY A 12 38.34 -17.28 -12.07
CA GLY A 12 36.88 -17.32 -12.17
C GLY A 12 36.45 -16.58 -13.44
N LYS A 13 35.94 -17.31 -14.44
CA LYS A 13 35.39 -16.73 -15.67
C LYS A 13 34.30 -15.70 -15.33
N PRO A 14 34.27 -14.52 -15.98
CA PRO A 14 33.18 -13.57 -15.80
C PRO A 14 31.86 -14.19 -16.29
N LYS A 15 30.81 -14.12 -15.47
CA LYS A 15 29.48 -14.65 -15.78
C LYS A 15 28.90 -13.98 -17.04
N SER A 16 28.93 -14.73 -18.13
CA SER A 16 28.06 -14.73 -19.32
C SER A 16 26.92 -13.68 -19.35
N GLN A 17 27.15 -12.57 -20.06
CA GLN A 17 26.07 -11.75 -20.63
C GLN A 17 25.23 -12.54 -21.68
N SER A 18 25.74 -13.67 -22.17
CA SER A 18 25.19 -14.47 -23.28
C SER A 18 23.89 -15.21 -22.92
N GLN A 19 23.81 -15.83 -21.74
CA GLN A 19 22.62 -16.61 -21.35
C GLN A 19 21.39 -15.73 -21.04
N TRP A 20 21.60 -14.53 -20.48
CA TRP A 20 20.51 -13.60 -20.19
C TRP A 20 19.90 -13.05 -21.49
N GLN A 21 20.73 -12.71 -22.48
CA GLN A 21 20.26 -12.28 -23.81
C GLN A 21 19.53 -13.41 -24.56
N GLN A 22 19.93 -14.67 -24.37
CA GLN A 22 19.23 -15.81 -24.96
C GLN A 22 17.81 -15.97 -24.39
N GLN A 23 17.61 -15.77 -23.09
CA GLN A 23 16.32 -16.00 -22.44
C GLN A 23 15.37 -14.78 -22.49
N TRP A 24 15.90 -13.57 -22.60
CA TRP A 24 15.12 -12.34 -22.57
C TRP A 24 15.11 -11.63 -23.91
N ARG A 25 13.93 -11.42 -24.48
CA ARG A 25 13.72 -10.64 -25.69
C ARG A 25 13.25 -9.24 -25.33
N LYS A 26 14.03 -8.21 -25.67
CA LYS A 26 13.57 -6.81 -25.60
C LYS A 26 12.57 -6.55 -26.72
N ILE A 27 11.45 -5.91 -26.42
CA ILE A 27 10.45 -5.56 -27.43
C ILE A 27 10.81 -4.22 -28.06
N ALA A 28 10.98 -4.23 -29.39
CA ALA A 28 11.26 -3.02 -30.15
C ALA A 28 10.08 -2.05 -30.10
N GLY A 29 10.36 -0.75 -30.11
CA GLY A 29 9.34 0.31 -30.09
C GLY A 29 8.63 0.53 -28.75
N VAL A 30 8.88 -0.27 -27.71
CA VAL A 30 8.28 -0.08 -26.37
C VAL A 30 9.36 -0.11 -25.30
N SER A 31 9.78 1.08 -24.85
CA SER A 31 10.81 1.20 -23.81
C SER A 31 10.37 0.56 -22.49
N GLY A 32 11.22 -0.30 -21.95
CA GLY A 32 11.00 -1.00 -20.68
C GLY A 32 10.15 -2.27 -20.79
N LEU A 33 9.80 -2.74 -21.99
CA LEU A 33 9.07 -4.00 -22.18
C LEU A 33 10.02 -5.13 -22.60
N TYR A 34 9.94 -6.25 -21.87
CA TYR A 34 10.72 -7.45 -22.13
C TYR A 34 9.81 -8.67 -22.16
N GLN A 35 10.20 -9.69 -22.93
CA GLN A 35 9.52 -10.97 -22.97
C GLN A 35 10.49 -12.06 -22.50
N TYR A 36 10.04 -12.89 -21.57
CA TYR A 36 10.77 -14.08 -21.19
C TYR A 36 10.48 -15.18 -22.20
N ARG A 37 11.47 -15.56 -23.02
CA ARG A 37 11.29 -16.50 -24.15
C ARG A 37 10.73 -17.87 -23.72
N PRO A 38 11.18 -18.48 -22.60
CA PRO A 38 10.68 -19.81 -22.22
C PRO A 38 9.18 -19.86 -21.91
N SER A 39 8.61 -18.81 -21.29
CA SER A 39 7.17 -18.78 -20.96
C SER A 39 6.33 -17.94 -21.91
N GLY A 40 6.95 -17.06 -22.68
CA GLY A 40 6.30 -16.05 -23.52
C GLY A 40 5.71 -14.86 -22.74
N VAL A 41 5.83 -14.85 -21.40
CA VAL A 41 5.25 -13.80 -20.55
C VAL A 41 6.03 -12.50 -20.65
N PHE A 42 5.31 -11.39 -20.72
CA PHE A 42 5.88 -10.05 -20.71
C PHE A 42 6.20 -9.54 -19.30
N PHE A 43 7.25 -8.73 -19.21
CA PHE A 43 7.75 -8.09 -18.00
C PHE A 43 8.01 -6.61 -18.24
N ALA A 44 7.71 -5.81 -17.23
CA ALA A 44 8.18 -4.43 -17.15
C ALA A 44 9.60 -4.37 -16.58
N ASN A 45 10.40 -3.46 -17.10
CA ASN A 45 11.75 -3.14 -16.62
C ASN A 45 11.96 -1.63 -16.80
N VAL A 46 11.56 -0.87 -15.80
CA VAL A 46 11.51 0.60 -15.84
C VAL A 46 12.44 1.17 -14.78
N ARG A 47 13.21 2.20 -15.14
CA ARG A 47 14.06 2.92 -14.18
C ARG A 47 13.35 4.21 -13.76
N VAL A 48 13.16 4.39 -12.46
CA VAL A 48 12.57 5.59 -11.85
C VAL A 48 13.45 6.03 -10.69
N SER A 49 13.83 7.31 -10.65
CA SER A 49 14.70 7.90 -9.61
C SER A 49 15.98 7.09 -9.34
N GLY A 50 16.64 6.61 -10.40
CA GLY A 50 17.87 5.82 -10.31
C GLY A 50 17.69 4.33 -9.98
N LYS A 51 16.53 3.90 -9.48
CA LYS A 51 16.22 2.50 -9.16
C LYS A 51 15.53 1.80 -10.33
N VAL A 52 15.92 0.54 -10.59
CA VAL A 52 15.29 -0.32 -11.62
C VAL A 52 14.21 -1.16 -10.97
N TYR A 53 12.99 -1.08 -11.51
CA TYR A 53 11.84 -1.87 -11.12
C TYR A 53 11.54 -2.90 -12.19
N ARG A 54 11.43 -4.17 -11.80
CA ARG A 54 11.08 -5.28 -12.68
C ARG A 54 9.87 -6.03 -12.13
N GLU A 55 8.84 -6.18 -12.93
CA GLU A 55 7.58 -6.83 -12.53
C GLU A 55 7.03 -7.65 -13.71
N SER A 56 6.46 -8.83 -13.42
CA SER A 56 5.72 -9.61 -14.42
C SER A 56 4.44 -8.88 -14.80
N LEU A 57 4.12 -8.84 -16.09
CA LEU A 57 2.83 -8.33 -16.57
C LEU A 57 1.79 -9.45 -16.69
N GLU A 58 2.19 -10.70 -16.39
CA GLU A 58 1.30 -11.87 -16.32
C GLU A 58 0.45 -12.06 -17.58
N THR A 59 1.01 -11.73 -18.74
CA THR A 59 0.33 -11.88 -20.01
C THR A 59 1.30 -12.23 -21.11
N LYS A 60 0.80 -12.99 -22.10
CA LYS A 60 1.48 -13.30 -23.37
C LYS A 60 0.95 -12.46 -24.54
N ASP A 61 -0.12 -11.68 -24.31
CA ASP A 61 -0.70 -10.79 -25.31
C ASP A 61 0.04 -9.44 -25.32
N LEU A 62 0.54 -9.04 -26.49
CA LEU A 62 1.37 -7.84 -26.62
C LEU A 62 0.57 -6.54 -26.38
N ALA A 63 -0.69 -6.47 -26.81
CA ALA A 63 -1.50 -5.27 -26.65
C ALA A 63 -1.85 -5.04 -25.18
N LEU A 64 -2.25 -6.10 -24.47
CA LEU A 64 -2.50 -6.10 -23.04
C LEU A 64 -1.22 -5.78 -22.26
N ALA A 65 -0.07 -6.34 -22.66
CA ALA A 65 1.22 -6.04 -22.05
C ALA A 65 1.58 -4.55 -22.17
N LYS A 66 1.33 -3.92 -23.33
CA LYS A 66 1.55 -2.47 -23.49
C LYS A 66 0.68 -1.65 -22.54
N ARG A 67 -0.60 -2.01 -22.37
CA ARG A 67 -1.51 -1.33 -21.42
C ARG A 67 -1.04 -1.50 -19.98
N LYS A 68 -0.78 -2.73 -19.54
CA LYS A 68 -0.25 -3.00 -18.19
C LYS A 68 1.09 -2.32 -17.93
N LEU A 69 1.96 -2.21 -18.93
CA LEU A 69 3.21 -1.45 -18.80
C LEU A 69 2.96 0.06 -18.62
N ALA A 70 1.99 0.64 -19.32
CA ALA A 70 1.62 2.04 -19.13
C ALA A 70 1.06 2.28 -17.72
N GLU A 71 0.16 1.40 -17.25
CA GLU A 71 -0.34 1.42 -15.86
C GLU A 71 0.79 1.28 -14.84
N PHE A 72 1.75 0.38 -15.09
CA PHE A 72 2.92 0.18 -14.26
C PHE A 72 3.79 1.45 -14.19
N LYS A 73 4.07 2.08 -15.33
CA LYS A 73 4.82 3.35 -15.39
C LYS A 73 4.10 4.45 -14.65
N MET A 74 2.79 4.61 -14.90
CA MET A 74 1.98 5.60 -14.19
C MET A 74 1.96 5.35 -12.68
N ARG A 75 1.88 4.09 -12.23
CA ARG A 75 1.98 3.75 -10.81
C ARG A 75 3.33 4.18 -10.20
N LEU A 76 4.43 3.97 -10.93
CA LEU A 76 5.76 4.38 -10.49
C LEU A 76 5.98 5.89 -10.53
N GLU A 77 5.47 6.58 -11.55
CA GLU A 77 5.56 8.03 -11.72
C GLU A 77 4.66 8.79 -10.73
N ARG A 78 3.49 8.23 -10.40
CA ARG A 78 2.55 8.83 -9.46
C ARG A 78 3.07 8.83 -8.03
N THR A 79 3.92 7.88 -7.65
CA THR A 79 4.48 7.84 -6.30
C THR A 79 5.57 8.90 -6.17
N ASP A 80 5.23 10.08 -5.63
CA ASP A 80 6.22 11.12 -5.33
C ASP A 80 7.35 10.52 -4.46
N PRO A 81 8.61 10.54 -4.93
CA PRO A 81 9.76 10.03 -4.18
C PRO A 81 9.89 10.64 -2.77
N ARG A 82 9.39 11.87 -2.55
CA ARG A 82 9.34 12.54 -1.25
C ARG A 82 8.52 11.77 -0.23
N PHE A 83 7.44 11.11 -0.68
CA PHE A 83 6.56 10.33 0.18
C PHE A 83 6.85 8.82 0.16
N GLY A 84 7.85 8.36 -0.60
CA GLY A 84 8.20 6.93 -0.69
C GLY A 84 8.59 6.27 0.66
N LYS A 85 8.86 7.07 1.70
CA LYS A 85 9.13 6.63 3.07
C LYS A 85 8.13 7.16 4.11
N ILE A 86 7.08 7.90 3.71
CA ILE A 86 6.11 8.42 4.68
C ILE A 86 5.34 7.25 5.30
N THR A 87 5.21 7.29 6.62
CA THR A 87 4.44 6.30 7.38
C THR A 87 3.00 6.77 7.51
N PHE A 88 2.08 5.84 7.76
CA PHE A 88 0.66 6.20 7.86
C PHE A 88 0.38 7.15 9.03
N LEU A 89 1.09 7.01 10.16
CA LEU A 89 0.98 7.94 11.29
C LEU A 89 1.36 9.36 10.86
N ARG A 90 2.50 9.52 10.19
CA ARG A 90 2.96 10.85 9.78
C ARG A 90 2.00 11.49 8.78
N TRP A 91 1.47 10.70 7.86
CA TRP A 91 0.41 11.15 6.95
C TRP A 91 -0.85 11.62 7.71
N LEU A 92 -1.26 10.85 8.73
CA LEU A 92 -2.41 11.21 9.56
C LEU A 92 -2.22 12.55 10.28
N GLU A 93 -1.04 12.78 10.85
CA GLU A 93 -0.74 13.97 11.64
C GLU A 93 -0.48 15.21 10.76
N ASP A 94 0.39 15.09 9.76
CA ASP A 94 0.91 16.23 9.00
C ASP A 94 -0.07 16.69 7.91
N VAL A 95 -0.88 15.78 7.35
CA VAL A 95 -1.72 16.06 6.18
C VAL A 95 -3.20 15.89 6.47
N TYR A 96 -3.61 14.72 6.98
CA TYR A 96 -5.04 14.44 7.14
C TYR A 96 -5.69 15.20 8.30
N ALA A 97 -5.08 15.23 9.49
CA ALA A 97 -5.68 15.88 10.66
C ALA A 97 -5.99 17.37 10.46
N PRO A 98 -5.12 18.20 9.82
CA PRO A 98 -5.43 19.59 9.48
C PRO A 98 -6.64 19.77 8.54
N THR A 99 -6.94 18.77 7.71
CA THR A 99 -8.07 18.83 6.76
C THR A 99 -9.43 18.59 7.44
N LEU A 100 -9.45 18.12 8.69
CA LEU A 100 -10.69 17.79 9.38
C LEU A 100 -11.59 19.03 9.56
N ARG A 101 -12.86 18.86 9.24
CA ARG A 101 -13.94 19.85 9.40
C ARG A 101 -15.18 19.17 10.02
N GLY A 102 -16.05 19.96 10.64
CA GLY A 102 -17.29 19.50 11.27
C GLY A 102 -17.52 20.08 12.66
N SER A 103 -18.55 19.58 13.35
CA SER A 103 -18.85 20.02 14.72
C SER A 103 -17.72 19.64 15.70
N PRO A 104 -17.57 20.34 16.83
CA PRO A 104 -16.55 20.04 17.83
C PRO A 104 -16.59 18.58 18.32
N VAL A 105 -17.80 18.03 18.47
CA VAL A 105 -18.00 16.62 18.86
C VAL A 105 -17.46 15.68 17.78
N THR A 106 -17.82 15.90 16.52
CA THR A 106 -17.32 15.08 15.41
C THR A 106 -15.80 15.15 15.28
N LEU A 107 -15.23 16.35 15.39
CA LEU A 107 -13.77 16.54 15.35
C LEU A 107 -13.07 15.82 16.49
N ARG A 108 -13.62 15.90 17.71
CA ARG A 108 -13.08 15.19 18.88
C ARG A 108 -13.07 13.68 18.66
N GLU A 109 -14.15 13.09 18.17
CA GLU A 109 -14.20 11.65 17.91
C GLU A 109 -13.21 11.22 16.81
N LYS A 110 -13.08 12.00 15.72
CA LYS A 110 -12.07 11.72 14.69
C LYS A 110 -10.64 11.79 15.23
N ARG A 111 -10.35 12.81 16.05
CA ARG A 111 -9.03 12.96 16.71
C ARG A 111 -8.73 11.81 17.66
N ARG A 112 -9.73 11.28 18.39
CA ARG A 112 -9.55 10.08 19.23
C ARG A 112 -9.05 8.89 18.42
N VAL A 113 -9.61 8.64 17.24
CA VAL A 113 -9.13 7.57 16.36
C VAL A 113 -7.67 7.79 15.95
N ILE A 114 -7.29 9.03 15.59
CA ILE A 114 -5.90 9.35 15.23
C ILE A 114 -4.95 9.10 16.40
N VAL A 115 -5.32 9.53 17.62
CA VAL A 115 -4.55 9.27 18.84
C VAL A 115 -4.42 7.76 19.10
N THR A 116 -5.51 7.00 18.95
CA THR A 116 -5.46 5.54 19.09
C THR A 116 -4.50 4.90 18.10
N VAL A 117 -4.54 5.31 16.83
CA VAL A 117 -3.61 4.83 15.79
C VAL A 117 -2.17 5.13 16.19
N LYS A 118 -1.89 6.35 16.65
CA LYS A 118 -0.57 6.77 17.14
C LYS A 118 -0.05 5.89 18.28
N THR A 119 -0.90 5.57 19.24
CA THR A 119 -0.51 4.87 20.46
C THR A 119 -0.39 3.36 20.24
N HIS A 120 -1.37 2.76 19.56
CA HIS A 120 -1.54 1.30 19.55
C HIS A 120 -1.18 0.63 18.22
N TRP A 121 -1.07 1.37 17.10
CA TRP A 121 -0.79 0.75 15.81
C TRP A 121 0.68 0.88 15.40
N THR A 122 1.51 -0.10 15.80
CA THR A 122 2.94 -0.08 15.49
C THR A 122 3.26 -0.02 14.00
N ILE A 123 2.51 -0.74 13.16
CA ILE A 123 2.71 -0.75 11.70
C ILE A 123 2.53 0.64 11.11
N ALA A 124 1.55 1.42 11.59
CA ALA A 124 1.32 2.79 11.13
C ALA A 124 2.53 3.71 11.40
N ARG A 125 3.38 3.37 12.38
CA ARG A 125 4.57 4.15 12.76
C ARG A 125 5.84 3.74 12.03
N THR A 126 6.00 2.45 11.77
CA THR A 126 7.27 1.88 11.31
C THR A 126 7.27 1.55 9.83
N GLN A 127 6.13 1.19 9.27
CA GLN A 127 6.03 0.72 7.89
C GLN A 127 5.75 1.89 6.95
N PRO A 128 6.44 1.98 5.80
CA PRO A 128 6.08 2.90 4.73
C PRO A 128 4.62 2.64 4.28
N MET A 129 3.88 3.73 4.09
CA MET A 129 2.44 3.65 3.78
C MET A 129 2.17 2.87 2.48
N ARG A 130 3.08 2.93 1.50
CA ARG A 130 2.99 2.16 0.23
C ARG A 130 2.96 0.64 0.41
N ASP A 131 3.50 0.14 1.51
CA ASP A 131 3.59 -1.29 1.80
C ASP A 131 2.40 -1.76 2.66
N LEU A 132 1.54 -0.84 3.10
CA LEU A 132 0.39 -1.10 3.98
C LEU A 132 -0.64 -1.99 3.27
N ARG A 133 -0.96 -3.12 3.89
CA ARG A 133 -1.90 -4.12 3.33
C ARG A 133 -3.27 -4.00 3.98
N GLU A 134 -4.31 -4.38 3.24
CA GLU A 134 -5.68 -4.46 3.76
C GLU A 134 -5.78 -5.33 5.03
N SER A 135 -5.10 -6.49 5.06
CA SER A 135 -5.09 -7.37 6.22
C SER A 135 -4.56 -6.69 7.49
N GLN A 136 -3.54 -5.84 7.36
CA GLN A 136 -2.98 -5.09 8.50
C GLN A 136 -3.97 -4.06 9.05
N VAL A 137 -4.75 -3.42 8.16
CA VAL A 137 -5.83 -2.50 8.54
C VAL A 137 -6.92 -3.26 9.31
N VAL A 138 -7.35 -4.41 8.78
CA VAL A 138 -8.41 -5.24 9.39
C VAL A 138 -7.98 -5.78 10.75
N THR A 139 -6.75 -6.31 10.86
CA THR A 139 -6.19 -6.79 12.13
C THR A 139 -6.23 -5.69 13.18
N PHE A 140 -5.68 -4.51 12.89
CA PHE A 140 -5.72 -3.39 13.84
C PHE A 140 -7.15 -2.98 14.24
N LEU A 141 -8.05 -2.87 13.27
CA LEU A 141 -9.45 -2.52 13.54
C LEU A 141 -10.14 -3.55 14.44
N ASN A 142 -9.87 -4.83 14.24
CA ASN A 142 -10.45 -5.88 15.08
C ASN A 142 -9.78 -5.96 16.45
N ASP A 143 -8.46 -5.82 16.54
CA ASP A 143 -7.72 -5.91 17.79
C ASP A 143 -8.12 -4.77 18.74
N HIS A 144 -8.16 -3.53 18.24
CA HIS A 144 -8.46 -2.37 19.09
C HIS A 144 -9.96 -2.06 19.18
N TYR A 145 -10.68 -2.10 18.07
CA TYR A 145 -12.09 -1.68 18.03
C TYR A 145 -13.07 -2.85 17.97
N GLY A 146 -12.61 -4.10 17.85
CA GLY A 146 -13.47 -5.25 17.61
C GLY A 146 -14.44 -5.53 18.76
N HIS A 147 -14.06 -5.21 19.99
CA HIS A 147 -14.87 -5.33 21.20
C HIS A 147 -15.81 -4.13 21.45
N TRP A 148 -15.69 -3.06 20.65
CA TRP A 148 -16.56 -1.89 20.74
C TRP A 148 -17.83 -2.08 19.89
N SER A 149 -18.79 -1.17 20.05
CA SER A 149 -19.99 -1.15 19.21
C SER A 149 -19.65 -1.07 17.72
N GLU A 150 -20.52 -1.65 16.88
CA GLU A 150 -20.36 -1.66 15.43
C GLU A 150 -20.26 -0.23 14.87
N SER A 151 -21.00 0.71 15.46
CA SER A 151 -20.93 2.14 15.13
C SER A 151 -19.55 2.75 15.39
N TYR A 152 -18.90 2.37 16.49
CA TYR A 152 -17.58 2.88 16.84
C TYR A 152 -16.49 2.26 15.96
N TRP A 153 -16.58 0.96 15.69
CA TRP A 153 -15.72 0.27 14.71
C TRP A 153 -15.83 0.89 13.31
N ASN A 154 -17.06 1.16 12.85
CA ASN A 154 -17.31 1.82 11.56
C ASN A 154 -16.74 3.23 11.50
N ARG A 155 -16.78 3.97 12.61
CA ARG A 155 -16.20 5.30 12.71
C ARG A 155 -14.69 5.26 12.59
N ALA A 156 -14.02 4.32 13.26
CA ALA A 156 -12.59 4.11 13.13
C ALA A 156 -12.21 3.76 11.68
N LEU A 157 -12.94 2.81 11.06
CA LEU A 157 -12.75 2.45 9.66
C LEU A 157 -12.95 3.66 8.73
N SER A 158 -13.97 4.49 8.94
CA SER A 158 -14.20 5.69 8.14
C SER A 158 -13.00 6.63 8.19
N VAL A 159 -12.50 6.94 9.38
CA VAL A 159 -11.35 7.84 9.56
C VAL A 159 -10.11 7.31 8.83
N ILE A 160 -9.80 6.02 8.99
CA ILE A 160 -8.64 5.39 8.35
C ILE A 160 -8.81 5.37 6.83
N ARG A 161 -10.00 4.99 6.35
CA ARG A 161 -10.30 4.95 4.92
C ARG A 161 -10.21 6.33 4.27
N ASP A 162 -10.76 7.35 4.91
CA ASP A 162 -10.77 8.73 4.40
C ASP A 162 -9.35 9.29 4.31
N ALA A 163 -8.50 9.00 5.31
CA ALA A 163 -7.10 9.38 5.30
C ALA A 163 -6.32 8.73 4.16
N LEU A 164 -6.52 7.43 3.94
CA LEU A 164 -5.91 6.70 2.82
C LEU A 164 -6.48 7.13 1.46
N ALA A 165 -7.75 7.52 1.40
CA ALA A 165 -8.35 8.08 0.20
C ALA A 165 -7.77 9.45 -0.15
N LEU A 166 -7.46 10.29 0.86
CA LEU A 166 -6.70 11.51 0.65
C LEU A 166 -5.29 11.21 0.11
N ALA A 167 -4.60 10.21 0.66
CA ALA A 167 -3.28 9.79 0.17
C ALA A 167 -3.31 9.34 -1.29
N VAL A 168 -4.38 8.68 -1.74
CA VAL A 168 -4.55 8.32 -3.16
C VAL A 168 -4.79 9.55 -4.03
N ARG A 169 -5.61 10.51 -3.56
CA ARG A 169 -5.85 11.76 -4.29
C ARG A 169 -4.56 12.57 -4.49
N ASP A 170 -3.76 12.66 -3.44
CA ASP A 170 -2.47 13.36 -3.43
C ASP A 170 -1.34 12.53 -4.08
N GLN A 171 -1.68 11.42 -4.74
CA GLN A 171 -0.78 10.50 -5.45
C GLN A 171 0.30 9.85 -4.55
N VAL A 172 0.16 9.91 -3.23
CA VAL A 172 1.06 9.21 -2.30
C VAL A 172 0.86 7.70 -2.34
N LEU A 173 -0.39 7.26 -2.53
CA LEU A 173 -0.75 5.86 -2.72
C LEU A 173 -1.34 5.63 -4.09
N THR A 174 -1.10 4.44 -4.65
CA THR A 174 -1.79 4.01 -5.88
C THR A 174 -3.23 3.58 -5.58
N THR A 175 -3.42 2.84 -4.49
CA THR A 175 -4.70 2.24 -4.11
C THR A 175 -4.94 2.41 -2.62
N ASN A 176 -6.21 2.47 -2.23
CA ASN A 176 -6.59 2.56 -0.83
C ASN A 176 -6.71 1.15 -0.23
N PRO A 177 -5.83 0.72 0.69
CA PRO A 177 -5.90 -0.63 1.28
C PRO A 177 -7.13 -0.84 2.16
N ALA A 178 -7.88 0.21 2.53
CA ALA A 178 -9.14 0.11 3.27
C ALA A 178 -10.38 0.34 2.38
N GLY A 179 -10.20 0.50 1.07
CA GLY A 179 -11.24 0.90 0.13
C GLY A 179 -12.38 -0.11 0.03
N ASN A 180 -12.07 -1.41 0.02
CA ASN A 180 -13.03 -2.49 -0.16
C ASN A 180 -13.65 -3.01 1.14
N LEU A 181 -13.21 -2.51 2.30
CA LEU A 181 -13.70 -2.98 3.59
C LEU A 181 -15.18 -2.63 3.77
N LYS A 182 -15.97 -3.57 4.28
CA LYS A 182 -17.40 -3.34 4.53
C LYS A 182 -17.61 -2.79 5.94
N TYR A 183 -18.57 -1.88 6.09
CA TYR A 183 -19.04 -1.48 7.40
C TYR A 183 -19.76 -2.65 8.09
N ARG A 184 -19.60 -2.76 9.41
CA ARG A 184 -20.37 -3.67 10.26
C ARG A 184 -21.81 -3.16 10.33
N LYS A 185 -22.78 -4.07 10.29
CA LYS A 185 -24.20 -3.72 10.40
C LYS A 185 -24.49 -3.25 11.82
N PRO A 186 -24.93 -1.99 12.05
CA PRO A 186 -25.23 -1.51 13.38
C PRO A 186 -26.44 -2.25 13.97
N LYS A 187 -26.37 -2.59 15.25
CA LYS A 187 -27.53 -3.10 16.00
C LYS A 187 -28.59 -2.01 16.09
N LYS A 188 -29.88 -2.38 15.97
CA LYS A 188 -30.98 -1.42 16.16
C LYS A 188 -30.92 -0.90 17.60
N PRO A 189 -30.90 0.42 17.83
CA PRO A 189 -30.87 0.97 19.17
C PRO A 189 -32.17 0.64 19.89
N ILE A 190 -32.07 0.18 21.13
CA ILE A 190 -33.23 0.04 22.02
C ILE A 190 -33.57 1.45 22.50
N ARG A 191 -34.72 1.97 22.07
CA ARG A 191 -35.25 3.24 22.53
C ARG A 191 -36.37 2.95 23.51
N LEU A 192 -36.07 3.03 24.80
CA LEU A 192 -37.10 3.01 25.83
C LEU A 192 -37.83 4.35 25.73
N THR A 193 -39.05 4.32 25.20
CA THR A 193 -39.93 5.49 25.20
C THR A 193 -40.53 5.56 26.59
N PRO A 194 -40.36 6.67 27.33
CA PRO A 194 -40.93 6.77 28.66
C PRO A 194 -42.45 6.65 28.60
N SER A 195 -43.06 5.96 29.56
CA SER A 195 -44.51 5.96 29.71
C SER A 195 -45.00 7.31 30.21
N PHE A 196 -46.29 7.62 30.02
CA PHE A 196 -46.87 8.88 30.52
C PHE A 196 -46.68 9.07 32.03
N GLU A 197 -46.75 7.98 32.80
CA GLU A 197 -46.52 7.98 34.26
C GLU A 197 -45.10 8.42 34.64
N GLN A 198 -44.09 8.04 33.83
CA GLN A 198 -42.69 8.43 34.06
C GLN A 198 -42.42 9.92 33.81
N PHE A 199 -43.36 10.65 33.19
CA PHE A 199 -43.29 12.10 33.04
C PHE A 199 -43.94 12.88 34.20
N GLN A 200 -44.73 12.21 35.04
CA GLN A 200 -45.50 12.84 36.13
C GLN A 200 -44.75 12.83 37.48
N THR A 201 -43.54 12.26 37.53
CA THR A 201 -42.66 12.24 38.71
C THR A 201 -41.55 13.26 38.57
#